data_AF-A0A1D9P976-F1
#
_entry.id   AF-A0A1D9P976-F1
#
_cell.length_a   1.000
_cell.length_b   1.000
_cell.length_c   1.000
_cell.angle_alpha   90.00
_cell.angle_beta   90.00
_cell.angle_gamma   90.00
#
_symmetry.space_group_name_H-M   'P 1'
#
loop_
_entity.id
_entity.type
_entity.pdbx_description
1 polymer ?
#
loop_
_entity_poly.entity_id
_entity_poly.type
_entity_poly.pdbx_seq_one_letter_code
_entity_poly.pdbx_strand_id
1 'polypeptide(L)'
;MILKNYKSLLFLFISVVVAYVVHQLVFYFFKIDQQTFYYSLEQLYGIFFILSFVIVFILLMIKKRNFDQLGMSFLLLTSSKLVFYYLLLKPILNRTHYDIRIEKINFFVLFVLFLTIETVLTIRILSKKP
;
A
#
# COMPACT_ATOMS: atom_id res chain seq x y z
N MET A 1 -18.18 -0.53 21.21
CA MET A 1 -17.30 -1.58 20.62
C MET A 1 -16.97 -1.41 19.13
N ILE A 2 -17.74 -0.65 18.35
CA ILE A 2 -17.52 -0.48 16.89
C ILE A 2 -16.35 0.49 16.56
N LEU A 3 -16.18 1.57 17.34
CA LEU A 3 -15.17 2.61 17.11
C LEU A 3 -13.69 2.12 17.16
N LYS A 4 -13.39 1.08 17.94
CA LYS A 4 -12.01 0.62 18.17
C LYS A 4 -11.40 -0.08 16.94
N ASN A 5 -12.24 -0.63 16.06
CA ASN A 5 -11.83 -1.33 14.84
C ASN A 5 -11.58 -0.37 13.66
N TYR A 6 -12.32 0.73 13.56
CA TYR A 6 -12.07 1.75 12.52
C TYR A 6 -10.78 2.53 12.72
N LYS A 7 -10.21 2.54 13.94
CA LYS A 7 -8.95 3.25 14.22
C LYS A 7 -7.79 2.79 13.32
N SER A 8 -7.73 1.50 12.97
CA SER A 8 -6.70 0.98 12.05
C SER A 8 -6.94 1.43 10.61
N LEU A 9 -8.19 1.43 10.14
CA LEU A 9 -8.54 1.91 8.79
C LEU A 9 -8.34 3.43 8.67
N LEU A 10 -8.68 4.18 9.72
CA LEU A 10 -8.48 5.63 9.77
C LEU A 10 -6.97 5.96 9.79
N PHE A 11 -6.16 5.18 10.53
CA PHE A 11 -4.71 5.31 10.50
C PHE A 11 -4.12 4.99 9.11
N LEU A 12 -4.62 3.95 8.43
CA LEU A 12 -4.26 3.66 7.04
C LEU A 12 -4.55 4.88 6.15
N PHE A 13 -5.78 5.40 6.21
CA PHE A 13 -6.21 6.54 5.40
C PHE A 13 -5.33 7.78 5.64
N ILE A 14 -5.09 8.17 6.90
CA ILE A 14 -4.22 9.30 7.24
C ILE A 14 -2.79 9.06 6.73
N SER A 15 -2.24 7.86 6.94
CA SER A 15 -0.87 7.53 6.51
C SER A 15 -0.73 7.66 4.99
N VAL A 16 -1.75 7.26 4.24
CA VAL A 16 -1.78 7.33 2.77
C VAL A 16 -1.91 8.77 2.29
N VAL A 17 -2.76 9.58 2.91
CA VAL A 17 -2.88 11.01 2.58
C VAL A 17 -1.57 11.75 2.86
N VAL A 18 -0.95 11.52 4.02
CA VAL A 18 0.35 12.12 4.36
C VAL A 18 1.42 11.67 3.37
N ALA A 19 1.49 10.37 3.08
CA ALA A 19 2.42 9.83 2.10
C ALA A 19 2.24 10.44 0.72
N TYR A 20 0.99 10.62 0.27
CA TYR A 20 0.68 11.23 -1.03
C TYR A 20 1.16 12.68 -1.10
N VAL A 21 0.84 13.49 -0.08
CA VAL A 21 1.27 14.89 -0.01
C VAL A 21 2.80 15.00 0.00
N VAL A 22 3.49 14.17 0.80
CA VAL A 22 4.96 14.15 0.83
C VAL A 22 5.53 13.77 -0.54
N HIS A 23 4.97 12.76 -1.20
CA HIS A 23 5.43 12.32 -2.51
C HIS A 23 5.24 13.42 -3.58
N GLN A 24 4.09 14.10 -3.56
CA GLN A 24 3.81 15.19 -4.48
C GLN A 24 4.76 16.38 -4.25
N LEU A 25 5.08 16.70 -2.99
CA LEU A 25 6.10 17.71 -2.67
C LEU A 25 7.48 17.31 -3.19
N VAL A 26 7.90 16.05 -3.01
CA VAL A 26 9.17 15.55 -3.54
C VAL A 26 9.21 15.71 -5.06
N PHE A 27 8.17 15.28 -5.78
CA PHE A 27 8.13 15.41 -7.24
C PHE A 27 8.15 16.86 -7.71
N TYR A 28 7.49 17.76 -6.98
CA TYR A 28 7.52 19.20 -7.24
C TYR A 28 8.94 19.78 -7.04
N PHE A 29 9.61 19.47 -5.93
CA PHE A 29 10.96 19.94 -5.65
C PHE A 29 12.00 19.42 -6.66
N PHE A 30 11.88 18.17 -7.08
CA PHE A 30 12.79 17.55 -8.05
C PHE A 30 12.43 17.81 -9.51
N LYS A 31 11.35 18.59 -9.77
CA LYS A 31 10.86 18.91 -11.13
C LYS A 31 10.71 17.67 -12.02
N ILE A 32 10.18 16.58 -11.44
CA ILE A 32 9.97 15.34 -12.19
C ILE A 32 8.76 15.52 -13.10
N ASP A 33 8.97 15.33 -14.41
CA ASP A 33 7.89 15.35 -15.39
C ASP A 33 7.08 14.04 -15.26
N GLN A 34 5.77 14.19 -15.04
CA GLN A 34 4.85 13.07 -14.82
C GLN A 34 3.98 12.80 -16.06
N GLN A 35 4.07 13.63 -17.11
CA GLN A 35 3.19 13.54 -18.29
C GLN A 35 3.46 12.30 -19.15
N THR A 36 4.65 11.71 -19.01
CA THR A 36 5.12 10.55 -19.75
C THR A 36 4.85 9.22 -19.03
N PHE A 37 4.36 9.26 -17.78
CA PHE A 37 4.18 8.06 -16.96
C PHE A 37 3.02 7.20 -17.47
N TYR A 38 3.19 5.88 -17.45
CA TYR A 38 2.15 4.95 -17.88
C TYR A 38 0.99 4.91 -16.88
N TYR A 39 1.30 4.99 -15.58
CA TYR A 39 0.30 5.21 -14.54
C TYR A 39 0.50 6.57 -13.90
N SER A 40 -0.58 7.32 -13.73
CA SER A 40 -0.52 8.54 -12.93
C SER A 40 -0.27 8.20 -11.46
N LEU A 41 0.35 9.13 -10.73
CA LEU A 41 0.61 8.96 -9.29
C LEU A 41 -0.70 8.66 -8.54
N GLU A 42 -1.78 9.36 -8.90
CA GLU A 42 -3.12 9.18 -8.34
C GLU A 42 -3.66 7.76 -8.56
N GLN A 43 -3.50 7.20 -9.76
CA GLN A 43 -3.92 5.84 -10.07
C GLN A 43 -3.16 4.81 -9.23
N LEU A 44 -1.84 4.95 -9.11
CA LEU A 44 -1.03 4.07 -8.27
C LEU A 44 -1.45 4.15 -6.80
N TYR A 45 -1.58 5.35 -6.24
CA TYR A 45 -2.05 5.51 -4.86
C TYR A 45 -3.43 4.92 -4.65
N GLY A 46 -4.37 5.13 -5.59
CA GLY A 46 -5.71 4.57 -5.53
C GLY A 46 -5.71 3.04 -5.50
N ILE A 47 -4.99 2.41 -6.43
CA ILE A 47 -4.90 0.94 -6.50
C ILE A 47 -4.24 0.37 -5.24
N PHE A 48 -3.13 0.96 -4.80
CA PHE A 48 -2.42 0.50 -3.62
C PHE A 48 -3.25 0.68 -2.35
N PHE A 49 -3.98 1.79 -2.25
CA PHE A 49 -4.90 2.05 -1.14
C PHE A 49 -6.04 1.05 -1.09
N ILE A 50 -6.74 0.82 -2.22
CA ILE A 50 -7.87 -0.12 -2.27
C ILE A 50 -7.41 -1.52 -1.84
N LEU A 51 -6.29 -1.99 -2.38
CA LEU A 51 -5.76 -3.32 -2.07
C LEU A 51 -5.40 -3.43 -0.58
N SER A 52 -4.75 -2.40 -0.04
CA SER A 52 -4.35 -2.38 1.38
C SER A 52 -5.55 -2.24 2.33
N PHE A 53 -6.56 -1.47 1.93
CA PHE A 53 -7.82 -1.36 2.65
C PHE A 53 -8.51 -2.71 2.74
N VAL A 54 -8.59 -3.46 1.63
CA VAL A 54 -9.17 -4.81 1.60
C VAL A 54 -8.41 -5.75 2.53
N ILE A 55 -7.07 -5.75 2.51
CA ILE A 55 -6.25 -6.59 3.40
C ILE A 55 -6.52 -6.27 4.86
N VAL A 56 -6.42 -4.99 5.25
CA VAL A 56 -6.64 -4.58 6.64
C VAL A 56 -8.08 -4.88 7.07
N PHE A 57 -9.06 -4.72 6.19
CA PHE A 57 -10.45 -5.07 6.46
C PHE A 57 -10.62 -6.57 6.73
N ILE A 58 -10.05 -7.43 5.88
CA ILE A 58 -10.07 -8.89 6.06
C ILE A 58 -9.38 -9.26 7.38
N LEU A 59 -8.23 -8.66 7.70
CA LEU A 59 -7.54 -8.89 8.98
C LEU A 59 -8.41 -8.51 10.18
N LEU A 60 -9.13 -7.40 10.13
CA LEU A 60 -10.05 -7.01 11.21
C LEU A 60 -11.21 -8.00 11.38
N MET A 61 -11.68 -8.62 10.29
CA MET A 61 -12.67 -9.70 10.37
C MET A 61 -12.07 -10.97 11.00
N ILE A 62 -10.88 -11.39 10.54
CA ILE A 62 -10.19 -12.57 11.07
C ILE A 62 -9.87 -12.38 12.56
N LYS A 63 -9.45 -11.18 12.98
CA LYS A 63 -9.22 -10.85 14.40
C LYS A 63 -10.41 -11.20 15.29
N LYS A 64 -11.63 -10.93 14.83
CA LYS A 64 -12.85 -11.19 15.61
C LYS A 64 -13.16 -12.69 15.73
N ARG A 65 -12.76 -13.47 14.73
CA ARG A 65 -13.09 -14.90 14.65
C ARG A 65 -11.99 -15.78 15.23
N ASN A 66 -10.73 -15.52 14.87
CA ASN A 66 -9.59 -16.32 15.28
C ASN A 66 -8.30 -15.47 15.32
N PHE A 67 -7.98 -14.94 16.49
CA PHE A 67 -6.83 -14.06 16.69
C PHE A 67 -5.50 -14.76 16.38
N ASP A 68 -5.39 -16.05 16.69
CA ASP A 68 -4.14 -16.82 16.54
C ASP A 68 -3.72 -16.98 15.08
N GLN A 69 -4.66 -16.88 14.14
CA GLN A 69 -4.39 -16.99 12.70
C GLN A 69 -4.07 -15.65 12.03
N LEU A 70 -4.16 -14.51 12.74
CA LEU A 70 -3.98 -13.18 12.15
C LEU A 70 -2.66 -13.00 11.41
N GLY A 71 -1.54 -13.42 12.01
CA GLY A 71 -0.22 -13.28 11.41
C GLY A 71 -0.08 -14.11 10.14
N MET A 72 -0.55 -15.35 10.17
CA MET A 72 -0.52 -16.24 9.00
C MET A 72 -1.44 -15.73 7.88
N SER A 73 -2.63 -15.24 8.22
CA SER A 73 -3.53 -14.64 7.24
C SER A 73 -2.94 -13.37 6.63
N PHE A 74 -2.25 -12.54 7.40
CA PHE A 74 -1.55 -11.37 6.87
C PHE A 74 -0.51 -11.77 5.83
N LEU A 75 0.37 -12.73 6.17
CA LEU A 75 1.41 -13.20 5.26
C LEU A 75 0.83 -13.76 3.95
N LEU A 76 -0.25 -14.54 4.03
CA LEU A 76 -0.95 -15.05 2.85
C LEU A 76 -1.53 -13.93 2.00
N LEU A 77 -2.27 -13.00 2.61
CA LEU A 77 -2.88 -11.86 1.91
C LEU A 77 -1.82 -10.97 1.24
N THR A 78 -0.72 -10.65 1.92
CA THR A 78 0.37 -9.84 1.34
C THR A 78 1.09 -10.57 0.22
N SER A 79 1.25 -11.90 0.33
CA SER A 79 1.86 -12.72 -0.72
C SER A 79 0.97 -12.75 -1.98
N SER A 80 -0.35 -12.87 -1.82
CA SER A 80 -1.28 -12.75 -2.94
C SER A 80 -1.24 -11.35 -3.57
N LYS A 81 -1.19 -10.30 -2.75
CA LYS A 81 -1.07 -8.91 -3.20
C LYS A 81 0.21 -8.65 -3.99
N LEU A 82 1.33 -9.26 -3.60
CA LEU A 82 2.60 -9.20 -4.32
C LEU A 82 2.45 -9.66 -5.77
N VAL A 83 1.69 -10.74 -6.01
CA VAL A 83 1.40 -11.23 -7.36
C VAL A 83 0.62 -10.18 -8.17
N PHE A 84 -0.39 -9.54 -7.57
CA PHE A 84 -1.13 -8.46 -8.25
C PHE A 84 -0.25 -7.28 -8.62
N TYR A 85 0.66 -6.86 -7.72
CA TYR A 85 1.59 -5.78 -8.01
C TYR A 85 2.60 -6.13 -9.10
N TYR A 86 3.04 -7.38 -9.17
CA TYR A 86 3.86 -7.83 -10.29
C TYR A 86 3.14 -7.69 -11.63
N LEU A 87 1.85 -8.02 -11.70
CA LEU A 87 1.04 -7.84 -12.90
C LEU A 87 0.91 -6.36 -13.30
N LEU A 88 0.76 -5.46 -12.33
CA LEU A 88 0.74 -4.00 -12.57
C LEU A 88 2.10 -3.44 -12.97
N LEU A 89 3.20 -4.02 -12.47
CA LEU A 89 4.57 -3.61 -12.81
C LEU A 89 4.99 -4.09 -14.21
N LYS A 90 4.45 -5.21 -14.69
CA LYS A 90 4.76 -5.79 -16.01
C LYS A 90 4.69 -4.80 -17.19
N PRO A 91 3.63 -3.98 -17.38
CA PRO A 91 3.59 -2.99 -18.46
C PRO A 91 4.67 -1.91 -18.34
N ILE A 92 5.04 -1.52 -17.12
CA ILE A 92 6.11 -0.55 -16.82
C ILE A 92 7.49 -1.14 -17.16
N LEU A 93 7.67 -2.46 -16.97
CA LEU A 93 8.92 -3.17 -17.27
C LEU A 93 9.17 -3.35 -18.77
N ASN A 94 8.12 -3.57 -19.56
CA ASN A 94 8.21 -3.93 -20.98
C ASN A 94 8.50 -2.75 -21.92
N ARG A 95 8.48 -1.51 -21.43
CA ARG A 95 8.82 -0.32 -22.23
C ARG A 95 10.34 -0.05 -22.13
N THR A 96 10.91 0.57 -23.15
CA THR A 96 12.36 0.88 -23.24
C THR A 96 12.62 2.37 -23.54
N HIS A 97 12.10 3.26 -22.71
CA HIS A 97 12.37 4.71 -22.73
C HIS A 97 13.16 5.15 -21.49
N TYR A 98 13.87 6.28 -21.61
CA TYR A 98 14.78 6.82 -20.58
C TYR A 98 14.08 7.12 -19.23
N ASP A 99 12.82 7.54 -19.26
CA ASP A 99 12.00 7.91 -18.10
C ASP A 99 11.57 6.73 -17.20
N ILE A 100 11.70 5.51 -17.72
CA ILE A 100 11.23 4.28 -17.06
C ILE A 100 12.00 3.97 -15.79
N ARG A 101 13.26 4.44 -15.67
CA ARG A 101 14.02 4.26 -14.43
C ARG A 101 13.34 4.95 -13.25
N ILE A 102 12.84 6.17 -13.47
CA ILE A 102 12.15 6.94 -12.42
C ILE A 102 10.81 6.29 -12.10
N GLU A 103 10.04 5.88 -13.11
CA GLU A 103 8.74 5.22 -12.91
C GLU A 103 8.87 3.88 -12.15
N LYS A 104 9.89 3.07 -12.47
CA LYS A 104 10.20 1.82 -11.74
C LYS A 104 10.54 2.06 -10.27
N ILE A 105 11.39 3.06 -10.01
CA ILE A 105 11.77 3.43 -8.64
C ILE A 105 10.53 3.93 -7.89
N ASN A 106 9.72 4.79 -8.51
CA ASN A 106 8.47 5.29 -7.93
C ASN A 106 7.53 4.14 -7.52
N PHE A 107 7.26 3.20 -8.42
CA PHE A 107 6.43 2.03 -8.13
C PHE A 107 6.99 1.20 -6.98
N PHE A 108 8.31 0.96 -6.96
CA PHE A 108 8.94 0.16 -5.93
C PHE A 108 8.93 0.86 -4.55
N VAL A 109 9.18 2.17 -4.52
CA VAL A 109 9.08 2.99 -3.30
C VAL A 109 7.65 2.95 -2.75
N LEU A 110 6.64 3.11 -3.61
CA LEU A 110 5.23 2.97 -3.20
C LEU A 110 4.93 1.58 -2.65
N PHE A 111 5.45 0.54 -3.30
CA PHE A 111 5.32 -0.83 -2.83
C PHE A 111 5.86 -1.04 -1.41
N VAL A 112 7.10 -0.63 -1.16
CA VAL A 112 7.72 -0.77 0.15
C VAL A 112 6.98 0.08 1.19
N LEU A 113 6.55 1.30 0.83
CA LEU A 113 5.83 2.20 1.72
C LEU A 113 4.51 1.59 2.19
N PHE A 114 3.68 1.11 1.27
CA PHE A 114 2.40 0.48 1.60
C PHE A 114 2.58 -0.81 2.39
N LEU A 115 3.55 -1.66 2.02
CA LEU A 115 3.87 -2.88 2.76
C LEU A 115 4.29 -2.57 4.21
N THR A 116 5.07 -1.51 4.41
CA THR A 116 5.50 -1.05 5.74
C THR A 116 4.31 -0.57 6.57
N ILE A 117 3.43 0.26 6.00
CA ILE A 117 2.22 0.74 6.68
C ILE A 117 1.34 -0.44 7.11
N GLU A 118 1.10 -1.39 6.22
CA GLU A 118 0.33 -2.60 6.53
C GLU A 118 0.98 -3.44 7.62
N THR A 119 2.30 -3.61 7.56
CA THR A 119 3.05 -4.38 8.57
C THR A 119 2.94 -3.75 9.95
N VAL A 120 3.12 -2.43 10.04
CA VAL A 120 2.95 -1.66 11.28
C VAL A 120 1.51 -1.78 11.80
N LEU A 121 0.51 -1.70 10.91
CA LEU A 121 -0.89 -1.88 11.26
C LEU A 121 -1.16 -3.29 11.80
N THR A 122 -0.65 -4.34 11.13
CA THR A 122 -0.79 -5.72 11.56
C THR A 122 -0.14 -5.95 12.92
N ILE A 123 1.09 -5.46 13.13
CA ILE A 123 1.78 -5.52 14.43
C ILE A 123 0.94 -4.83 15.50
N ARG A 124 0.34 -3.67 15.22
CA ARG A 124 -0.53 -2.95 16.17
C ARG A 124 -1.83 -3.72 16.46
N ILE A 125 -2.39 -4.39 15.47
CA ILE A 125 -3.59 -5.22 15.61
C ILE A 125 -3.28 -6.46 16.47
N LEU A 126 -2.10 -7.05 16.30
CA LEU A 126 -1.59 -8.20 17.05
C LEU A 126 -1.13 -7.83 18.47
N SER A 127 -0.48 -6.68 18.65
CA SER A 127 -0.03 -6.21 19.97
C SER A 127 -1.21 -5.91 20.91
N LYS A 128 -2.36 -5.50 20.36
CA LYS A 128 -3.61 -5.44 21.10
C LYS A 128 -4.16 -6.86 21.29
N LYS A 129 -3.58 -7.60 22.25
CA LYS A 129 -4.20 -8.79 22.84
C LYS A 129 -5.66 -8.43 23.24
N PRO A 130 -6.62 -9.33 22.99
CA PRO A 130 -7.98 -9.17 23.51
C PRO A 130 -7.99 -9.00 25.03
#